data_AF-A0A949XXR4-F1
#
_entry.id   AF-A0A949XXR4-F1
#
_cell.length_a   1.000
_cell.length_b   1.000
_cell.length_c   1.000
_cell.angle_alpha   90.00
_cell.angle_beta   90.00
_cell.angle_gamma   90.00
#
_symmetry.space_group_name_H-M   'P 1'
#
loop_
_entity.id
_entity.type
_entity.pdbx_description
1 polymer ?
#
loop_
_entity_poly.entity_id
_entity_poly.type
_entity_poly.pdbx_seq_one_letter_code
_entity_poly.pdbx_strand_id
1 'polypeptide(L)' 'MRWIRIAIFLVFLGLVLVFAIQNTQPLTVHFLNASATAPVALLALAIYVLGMVSGWSVVAYLKESIRSLSRRRS' A
#
# COMPACT_ATOMS: atom_id res chain seq x y z
N MET A 1 -26.62 5.27 -7.51
CA MET A 1 -25.30 4.62 -7.72
C MET A 1 -24.12 5.61 -7.68
N ARG A 2 -24.03 6.63 -8.56
CA ARG A 2 -22.89 7.58 -8.58
C ARG A 2 -22.69 8.34 -7.26
N TRP A 3 -23.78 8.89 -6.71
CA TRP A 3 -23.76 9.64 -5.45
C TRP A 3 -23.35 8.79 -4.24
N ILE A 4 -23.74 7.51 -4.21
CA ILE A 4 -23.35 6.57 -3.15
C ILE A 4 -21.84 6.31 -3.20
N ARG A 5 -21.27 6.09 -4.40
CA ARG A 5 -19.82 5.91 -4.56
C ARG A 5 -19.04 7.15 -4.10
N ILE A 6 -19.52 8.33 -4.45
CA ILE A 6 -18.92 9.60 -4.02
C ILE A 6 -19.02 9.76 -2.51
N ALA A 7 -20.19 9.48 -1.90
CA ALA A 7 -20.36 9.56 -0.46
C ALA A 7 -19.43 8.60 0.29
N ILE A 8 -19.34 7.34 -0.14
CA ILE A 8 -18.41 6.35 0.44
C ILE A 8 -16.96 6.83 0.31
N PHE A 9 -16.58 7.34 -0.86
CA PHE A 9 -15.24 7.87 -1.09
C PHE A 9 -14.93 9.06 -0.17
N LEU A 10 -15.86 10.00 -0.02
CA LEU A 10 -15.69 11.17 0.85
C LEU A 10 -15.61 10.77 2.33
N VAL A 11 -16.42 9.81 2.78
CA VAL A 11 -16.33 9.27 4.14
C VAL A 11 -14.97 8.61 4.37
N PHE A 12 -14.54 7.75 3.44
CA PHE A 12 -13.25 7.10 3.53
C PHE A 12 -12.09 8.10 3.54
N LEU A 13 -12.12 9.09 2.65
CA LEU A 13 -11.14 10.18 2.60
C LEU A 13 -11.12 10.97 3.91
N GLY A 14 -12.29 11.29 4.47
CA GLY A 14 -12.41 11.95 5.76
C GLY A 14 -11.78 11.14 6.90
N LEU A 15 -12.02 9.83 6.94
CA LEU A 15 -11.40 8.94 7.92
C LEU A 15 -9.88 8.92 7.80
N VAL A 16 -9.34 8.87 6.58
CA VAL A 16 -7.89 8.92 6.33
C VAL A 16 -7.29 10.26 6.78
N LEU A 17 -7.98 11.38 6.52
CA LEU A 17 -7.52 12.70 6.96
C LEU A 17 -7.54 12.84 8.49
N VAL A 18 -8.61 12.40 9.15
CA VAL A 18 -8.70 12.40 10.62
C VAL A 18 -7.59 11.53 11.22
N PHE A 19 -7.38 10.33 10.67
CA PHE A 19 -6.26 9.47 11.06
C PHE A 19 -4.91 10.19 10.91
N ALA A 20 -4.67 10.84 9.77
CA ALA A 20 -3.42 11.54 9.52
C ALA A 20 -3.19 12.70 10.50
N ILE A 21 -4.22 13.49 10.81
CA ILE A 21 -4.14 14.62 11.75
C ILE A 21 -3.92 14.13 13.18
N GLN A 22 -4.63 13.08 13.59
CA GLN A 22 -4.50 12.51 14.94
C GLN A 22 -3.16 11.80 15.16
N ASN A 23 -2.57 11.23 14.10
CA ASN A 23 -1.32 10.46 14.17
C ASN A 23 -0.11 11.24 13.62
N THR A 24 -0.02 12.54 13.95
CA THR A 24 1.12 13.41 13.61
C THR A 24 2.32 13.22 14.52
N GLN A 25 2.15 12.52 15.64
CA GLN A 25 3.26 12.22 16.55
C GLN A 25 4.34 11.40 15.82
N PRO A 26 5.60 11.86 15.83
CA PRO A 26 6.68 11.15 15.17
C PRO A 26 6.99 9.85 15.93
N LEU A 27 6.94 8.73 15.21
CA LEU A 27 7.38 7.43 15.70
C LEU A 27 8.69 7.06 15.04
N THR A 28 9.61 6.53 15.85
CA THR A 28 10.87 5.98 15.35
C THR A 28 10.70 4.49 15.11
N VAL A 29 10.95 4.07 13.88
CA VAL A 29 10.98 2.67 13.46
C VAL A 29 12.42 2.28 13.22
N HIS A 30 12.82 1.14 13.78
CA HIS A 30 14.14 0.55 13.58
C HIS A 30 14.03 -0.66 12.66
N PHE A 31 14.92 -0.74 11.67
CA PHE A 31 15.01 -1.88 10.75
C PHE A 31 16.47 -2.21 10.49
N LEU A 32 16.93 -3.36 11.02
CA LEU A 32 18.33 -3.77 10.99
C LEU A 32 19.23 -2.65 11.57
N ASN A 33 20.08 -2.03 10.73
CA ASN A 33 20.95 -0.91 11.11
C ASN A 33 20.40 0.47 10.71
N ALA A 34 19.18 0.53 10.15
CA ALA A 34 18.53 1.78 9.77
C ALA A 34 17.48 2.18 10.81
N SER A 35 17.28 3.49 10.97
CA SER A 35 16.18 4.05 11.72
C SER A 35 15.52 5.17 10.92
N ALA A 36 14.21 5.31 11.09
CA ALA A 36 13.44 6.37 10.47
C ALA A 36 12.44 6.92 11.50
N THR A 37 12.38 8.24 11.63
CA THR A 37 11.44 8.92 12.50
C THR A 37 10.46 9.71 11.65
N ALA A 38 9.19 9.33 11.68
CA ALA A 38 8.14 10.01 10.94
C ALA A 38 6.76 9.75 11.56
N PRO A 39 5.77 10.61 11.28
CA PRO A 39 4.37 10.32 11.58
C PRO A 39 3.91 8.99 10.98
N VAL A 40 3.06 8.26 11.70
CA VAL A 40 2.51 6.96 11.28
C VAL A 40 1.90 7.04 9.89
N ALA A 41 1.18 8.11 9.60
CA ALA A 41 0.49 8.27 8.33
C ALA A 41 1.44 8.29 7.12
N LEU A 42 2.60 8.94 7.26
CA LEU A 42 3.63 8.98 6.21
C LEU A 42 4.29 7.61 6.03
N LEU A 43 4.60 6.93 7.13
CA LEU A 43 5.15 5.58 7.11
C LEU A 43 4.18 4.59 6.47
N ALA A 44 2.91 4.63 6.84
CA ALA A 44 1.86 3.78 6.28
C ALA A 44 1.70 4.01 4.77
N LEU A 45 1.69 5.28 4.33
CA LEU A 45 1.62 5.62 2.91
C LEU A 45 2.83 5.09 2.14
N ALA A 46 4.05 5.29 2.67
CA ALA A 46 5.27 4.80 2.04
C ALA A 46 5.28 3.26 1.94
N ILE A 47 4.93 2.57 3.03
CA ILE A 47 4.84 1.10 3.07
C ILE A 47 3.78 0.60 2.08
N TYR A 48 2.62 1.26 1.99
CA TYR A 48 1.57 0.89 1.04
C TYR A 48 2.07 0.97 -0.42
N VAL A 49 2.73 2.07 -0.78
CA VAL A 49 3.28 2.25 -2.13
C VAL A 49 4.36 1.21 -2.43
N LEU A 50 5.29 0.99 -1.50
CA LEU A 50 6.33 -0.03 -1.65
C LEU A 50 5.74 -1.44 -1.75
N GLY A 51 4.72 -1.75 -0.94
CA GLY A 51 3.97 -3.01 -0.97
C GLY A 51 3.24 -3.21 -2.30
N MET A 52 2.65 -2.14 -2.86
CA MET A 52 1.98 -2.18 -4.15
C MET A 52 2.97 -2.44 -5.28
N VAL A 53 4.12 -1.75 -5.30
CA VAL A 53 5.17 -1.93 -6.31
C VAL A 53 5.75 -3.34 -6.23
N SER A 54 6.17 -3.77 -5.03
CA SER A 54 6.76 -5.11 -4.83
C SER A 54 5.75 -6.24 -5.09
N GLY A 55 4.52 -6.11 -4.60
CA GLY A 55 3.45 -7.07 -4.82
C GLY A 55 3.09 -7.22 -6.29
N TRP A 56 2.97 -6.12 -7.03
CA TRP A 56 2.72 -6.16 -8.47
C TRP A 56 3.84 -6.91 -9.21
N SER A 57 5.10 -6.62 -8.88
CA SER A 57 6.24 -7.31 -9.49
C SER A 57 6.16 -8.82 -9.24
N VAL A 58 5.95 -9.26 -8.00
CA VAL A 58 5.84 -10.69 -7.66
C VAL A 58 4.71 -11.36 -8.44
N VAL A 59 3.52 -10.77 -8.46
CA VAL A 59 2.36 -11.31 -9.18
C VAL A 59 2.63 -11.38 -10.69
N ALA A 60 3.26 -10.35 -11.26
CA ALA A 60 3.61 -10.32 -12.68
C ALA A 60 4.58 -11.45 -13.05
N TYR A 61 5.67 -11.62 -12.30
CA TYR A 61 6.64 -12.68 -12.52
C TYR A 61 6.04 -14.07 -12.36
N LEU A 62 5.22 -14.27 -11.31
CA LEU A 62 4.60 -15.56 -11.05
C LEU A 62 3.61 -15.94 -12.16
N LYS A 63 2.80 -14.98 -12.62
CA LYS A 63 1.86 -15.18 -13.72
C LYS A 63 2.58 -15.57 -15.01
N GLU A 64 3.70 -14.93 -15.32
CA GLU A 64 4.49 -15.25 -16.51
C GLU A 64 5.16 -16.62 -16.41
N SER A 65 5.67 -17.00 -15.22
CA SER A 65 6.21 -18.33 -14.97
C SER A 65 5.16 -19.42 -15.22
N ILE A 66 3.95 -19.28 -14.66
CA ILE A 66 2.85 -20.23 -14.87
C ILE A 66 2.44 -20.30 -16.34
N ARG A 67 2.36 -19.17 -17.03
CA ARG A 67 2.04 -19.11 -18.47
C ARG A 67 3.10 -19.80 -19.32
N SER A 68 4.38 -19.64 -18.97
CA SER A 68 5.50 -20.27 -19.67
C SER A 68 5.46 -21.80 -19.56
N LEU A 69 5.06 -22.33 -18.40
CA LEU A 69 4.91 -23.77 -18.16
C LEU A 69 3.71 -24.34 -18.93
N SER A 70 2.59 -23.60 -18.99
CA SER A 70 1.41 -24.03 -19.76
C SER A 70 1.67 -24.06 -21.27
N ARG A 71 2.52 -23.18 -21.80
CA ARG A 71 2.88 -23.15 -23.24
C ARG A 71 3.83 -24.27 -23.67
N ARG A 72 4.61 -24.84 -22.75
CA ARG A 72 5.52 -25.96 -23.03
C ARG A 72 4.83 -27.33 -23.09
N ARG A 73 3.52 -27.41 -22.80
CA ARG A 73 2.77 -28.67 -22.70
C ARG A 73 1.75 -28.89 -23.83
N SER A 74 1.65 -27.98 -24.81
CA SER A 74 0.90 -28.16 -26.07
C SER A 74 1.86 -28.37 -27.23
#